data_AF-A0A0Q7FAH0-F1
#
_entry.id   AF-A0A0Q7FAH0-F1
#
_cell.length_a   1.000
_cell.length_b   1.000
_cell.length_c   1.000
_cell.angle_alpha   90.00
_cell.angle_beta   90.00
_cell.angle_gamma   90.00
#
_symmetry.space_group_name_H-M   'P 1'
#
loop_
_entity.id
_entity.type
_entity.pdbx_description
1 polymer ?
#
loop_
_entity_poly.entity_id
_entity_poly.type
_entity_poly.pdbx_seq_one_letter_code
_entity_poly.pdbx_strand_id
1 'polypeptide(L)'
;MQYAFVDDRGNVALSAFVRSSSPANLFGGSASEDLAVEPMDEAAFAVLAARICRGATLVAFHRVLQTGLLPAGAVDGAAGSECVWRRFQAVARRKGVALSRREPLALNDCLLKLGMSPLDSEDAAVRALAIRRLWRKLDNID
;
A
#
# COMPACT_ATOMS: atom_id res chain seq x y z
N MET A 1 -6.50 11.92 -4.35
CA MET A 1 -5.96 10.55 -4.17
C MET A 1 -5.91 10.23 -2.67
N GLN A 2 -6.12 8.98 -2.26
CA GLN A 2 -6.01 8.58 -0.86
C GLN A 2 -4.65 7.91 -0.61
N TYR A 3 -3.99 8.29 0.49
CA TYR A 3 -2.72 7.72 0.94
C TYR A 3 -2.86 7.22 2.37
N ALA A 4 -2.17 6.14 2.69
CA ALA A 4 -2.01 5.71 4.06
C ALA A 4 -0.64 5.07 4.32
N PHE A 5 -0.12 5.29 5.52
CA PHE A 5 1.11 4.71 6.03
C PHE A 5 0.80 3.99 7.32
N VAL A 6 1.30 2.77 7.44
CA VAL A 6 1.12 1.92 8.62
C VAL A 6 2.50 1.51 9.10
N ASP A 7 2.72 1.63 10.40
CA ASP A 7 3.98 1.23 11.01
C ASP A 7 4.11 -0.31 11.14
N ASP A 8 5.27 -0.76 11.60
CA ASP A 8 5.56 -2.18 11.73
C ASP A 8 4.76 -2.86 12.86
N ARG A 9 4.12 -2.09 13.75
CA ARG A 9 3.25 -2.53 14.86
C ARG A 9 1.77 -2.62 14.47
N GLY A 10 1.38 -1.99 13.35
CA GLY A 10 0.02 -1.99 12.84
C GLY A 10 -0.76 -0.73 13.20
N ASN A 11 -0.08 0.33 13.62
CA ASN A 11 -0.71 1.64 13.80
C ASN A 11 -0.74 2.39 12.47
N VAL A 12 -1.84 3.07 12.19
CA VAL A 12 -1.94 3.99 11.05
C VAL A 12 -1.20 5.28 11.41
N ALA A 13 -0.02 5.48 10.84
CA ALA A 13 0.81 6.67 11.06
C ALA A 13 0.29 7.90 10.29
N LEU A 14 -0.37 7.67 9.16
CA LEU A 14 -1.04 8.69 8.35
C LEU A 14 -2.14 8.04 7.51
N SER A 15 -3.30 8.67 7.41
CA SER A 15 -4.32 8.40 6.40
C SER A 15 -4.86 9.75 5.93
N ALA A 16 -4.77 10.03 4.64
CA ALA A 16 -5.11 11.35 4.10
C ALA A 16 -5.62 11.27 2.66
N PHE A 17 -6.64 12.06 2.36
CA PHE A 17 -6.93 12.46 1.00
C PHE A 17 -6.04 13.64 0.65
N VAL A 18 -5.31 13.57 -0.45
CA VAL A 18 -4.39 14.61 -0.92
C VAL A 18 -4.89 15.14 -2.26
N ARG A 19 -4.88 16.47 -2.41
CA ARG A 19 -5.14 17.13 -3.70
C ARG A 19 -4.08 16.67 -4.69
N SER A 20 -4.50 15.98 -5.74
CA SER A 20 -3.58 15.61 -6.83
C SER A 20 -3.76 16.60 -7.97
N SER A 21 -2.65 17.16 -8.45
CA SER A 21 -2.58 17.89 -9.72
C SER A 21 -2.63 16.96 -10.96
N SER A 22 -2.62 15.63 -10.75
CA SER A 22 -2.67 14.62 -11.81
C SER A 22 -4.08 14.47 -12.41
N PRO A 23 -4.22 14.28 -13.75
CA PRO A 23 -5.51 14.07 -14.41
C PRO A 23 -6.28 12.80 -13.97
N ALA A 24 -5.69 11.95 -13.11
CA ALA A 24 -6.34 10.79 -12.51
C ALA A 24 -7.61 11.14 -11.69
N ASN A 25 -7.80 12.41 -11.29
CA ASN A 25 -9.04 12.88 -10.67
C ASN A 25 -10.28 12.75 -11.58
N LEU A 26 -10.12 12.52 -12.89
CA LEU A 26 -11.25 12.30 -13.81
C LEU A 26 -11.92 10.92 -13.64
N PHE A 27 -11.29 9.96 -12.95
CA PHE A 27 -11.79 8.58 -12.84
C PHE A 27 -12.23 8.18 -11.42
N GLY A 28 -12.11 9.08 -10.43
CA GLY A 28 -12.52 8.82 -9.05
C GLY A 28 -13.93 9.33 -8.78
N GLY A 29 -14.92 8.45 -8.83
CA GLY A 29 -16.28 8.75 -8.38
C GLY A 29 -16.29 9.11 -6.89
N SER A 30 -16.97 10.20 -6.53
CA SER A 30 -17.17 10.64 -5.15
C SER A 30 -18.05 9.63 -4.41
N ALA A 31 -17.50 8.93 -3.43
CA ALA A 31 -18.30 8.23 -2.43
C ALA A 31 -18.93 9.28 -1.51
N SER A 32 -20.20 9.55 -1.74
CA SER A 32 -21.05 10.38 -0.90
C SER A 32 -21.48 9.54 0.30
N GLU A 33 -20.83 9.73 1.44
CA GLU A 33 -21.39 9.62 2.81
C GLU A 33 -20.23 9.64 3.82
N ASP A 34 -19.62 10.81 4.00
CA ASP A 34 -18.88 11.16 5.22
C ASP A 34 -18.59 12.67 5.18
N LEU A 35 -18.43 13.28 6.37
CA LEU A 35 -17.99 14.67 6.56
C LEU A 35 -17.03 15.07 5.43
N ALA A 36 -17.33 16.16 4.71
CA ALA A 36 -16.50 16.60 3.60
C ALA A 36 -15.08 16.90 4.10
N VAL A 37 -14.20 15.90 4.08
CA VAL A 37 -12.80 16.03 4.46
C VAL A 37 -12.15 16.81 3.33
N GLU A 38 -11.81 18.07 3.60
CA GLU A 38 -11.04 18.84 2.65
C GLU A 38 -9.72 18.12 2.38
N PRO A 39 -9.39 17.82 1.11
CA PRO A 39 -8.17 17.12 0.82
C PRO A 39 -6.96 17.98 1.20
N MET A 40 -5.99 17.34 1.85
CA MET A 40 -4.73 17.90 2.30
C MET A 40 -3.95 18.50 1.12
N ASP A 41 -3.29 19.62 1.39
CA ASP A 41 -2.35 20.23 0.47
C ASP A 41 -1.16 19.31 0.15
N GLU A 42 -0.70 19.33 -1.10
CA GLU A 42 0.36 18.45 -1.59
C GLU A 42 1.71 18.74 -0.90
N ALA A 43 2.03 20.00 -0.60
CA ALA A 43 3.27 20.36 0.08
C ALA A 43 3.24 19.93 1.55
N ALA A 44 2.09 20.10 2.23
CA ALA A 44 1.91 19.60 3.59
C ALA A 44 2.06 18.08 3.65
N PHE A 45 1.45 17.35 2.71
CA PHE A 45 1.61 15.92 2.57
C PHE A 45 3.08 15.52 2.33
N ALA A 46 3.79 16.23 1.46
CA ALA A 46 5.20 15.96 1.17
C ALA A 46 6.10 16.05 2.42
N VAL A 47 5.88 17.05 3.26
CA VAL A 47 6.63 17.20 4.53
C VAL A 47 6.36 16.03 5.48
N LEU A 48 5.09 15.62 5.63
CA LEU A 48 4.73 14.50 6.50
C LEU A 48 5.25 13.16 5.97
N ALA A 49 5.04 12.88 4.68
CA ALA A 49 5.51 11.66 4.04
C ALA A 49 7.04 11.52 4.14
N ALA A 50 7.79 12.61 3.91
CA ALA A 50 9.25 12.62 4.04
C ALA A 50 9.74 12.34 5.46
N ARG A 51 9.00 12.76 6.49
CA ARG A 51 9.32 12.45 7.89
C ARG A 51 9.02 11.00 8.22
N ILE A 52 7.86 10.50 7.82
CA ILE A 52 7.41 9.12 8.08
C ILE A 52 8.32 8.10 7.38
N CYS A 53 8.71 8.37 6.14
CA CYS A 53 9.50 7.44 5.34
C CYS A 53 10.99 7.43 5.68
N ARG A 54 11.49 8.42 6.44
CA ARG A 54 12.91 8.59 6.71
C ARG A 54 13.51 7.38 7.43
N GLY A 55 14.48 6.73 6.80
CA GLY A 55 15.16 5.55 7.32
C GLY A 55 14.29 4.28 7.38
N ALA A 56 13.06 4.34 6.88
CA ALA A 56 12.15 3.20 6.86
C ALA A 56 12.33 2.37 5.58
N THR A 57 12.11 1.06 5.69
CA THR A 57 11.89 0.22 4.50
C THR A 57 10.42 0.30 4.11
N LEU A 58 10.15 0.88 2.95
CA LEU A 58 8.79 1.04 2.45
C LEU A 58 8.29 -0.27 1.86
N VAL A 59 7.18 -0.78 2.36
CA VAL A 59 6.59 -2.03 1.89
C VAL A 59 5.27 -1.71 1.17
N ALA A 60 5.15 -2.14 -0.09
CA ALA A 60 3.94 -1.94 -0.87
C ALA A 60 3.54 -3.20 -1.66
N PHE A 61 2.29 -3.21 -2.12
CA PHE A 61 1.80 -4.22 -3.05
C PHE A 61 1.92 -3.71 -4.49
N HIS A 62 2.42 -4.55 -5.40
CA HIS A 62 2.78 -4.15 -6.77
C HIS A 62 3.75 -2.96 -6.82
N ARG A 63 3.75 -2.22 -7.94
CA ARG A 63 4.68 -1.13 -8.26
C ARG A 63 4.27 0.24 -7.71
N VAL A 64 3.41 0.31 -6.69
CA VAL A 64 2.89 1.59 -6.14
C VAL A 64 4.03 2.55 -5.74
N LEU A 65 5.17 2.03 -5.27
CA LEU A 65 6.35 2.85 -4.92
C LEU A 65 7.19 3.30 -6.13
N GLN A 66 6.98 2.73 -7.32
CA GLN A 66 7.82 2.99 -8.51
C GLN A 66 7.20 4.00 -9.49
N THR A 67 5.93 4.39 -9.31
CA THR A 67 5.17 5.17 -10.30
C THR A 67 5.05 6.66 -9.96
N GLY A 68 5.94 7.22 -9.14
CA GLY A 68 5.93 8.64 -8.78
C GLY A 68 4.74 9.07 -7.92
N LEU A 69 4.12 8.12 -7.20
CA LEU A 69 2.99 8.39 -6.30
C LEU A 69 3.45 8.99 -4.95
N LEU A 70 4.69 8.73 -4.55
CA LEU A 70 5.25 9.33 -3.34
C LEU A 70 6.07 10.59 -3.69
N PRO A 71 6.00 11.63 -2.86
CA PRO A 71 6.88 12.79 -2.97
C PRO A 71 8.35 12.36 -2.97
N ALA A 72 9.19 13.00 -3.81
CA ALA A 72 10.59 12.62 -3.97
C ALA A 72 11.34 12.51 -2.64
N GLY A 73 11.17 13.48 -1.73
CA GLY A 73 11.81 13.45 -0.41
C GLY A 73 11.38 12.28 0.49
N ALA A 74 10.23 11.66 0.26
CA ALA A 74 9.81 10.45 0.95
C ALA A 74 10.50 9.20 0.37
N VAL A 75 10.69 9.16 -0.95
CA VAL A 75 11.40 8.07 -1.64
C VAL A 75 12.89 8.12 -1.33
N ASP A 76 13.52 9.29 -1.47
CA ASP A 76 14.95 9.50 -1.24
C ASP A 76 15.33 9.30 0.23
N GLY A 77 14.41 9.59 1.15
CA GLY A 77 14.59 9.40 2.58
C GLY A 77 14.46 7.94 3.05
N ALA A 78 13.89 7.05 2.25
CA ALA A 78 13.67 5.66 2.62
C ALA A 78 14.98 4.86 2.63
N ALA A 79 15.10 3.91 3.57
CA ALA A 79 16.23 2.97 3.59
C ALA A 79 16.16 1.95 2.44
N GLY A 80 14.96 1.70 1.92
CA GLY A 80 14.72 0.81 0.80
C GLY A 80 13.24 0.67 0.48
N SER A 81 12.94 -0.08 -0.58
CA SER A 81 11.56 -0.37 -1.00
C SER A 81 11.40 -1.86 -1.30
N GLU A 82 10.33 -2.44 -0.76
CA GLU A 82 10.01 -3.86 -0.89
C GLU A 82 8.63 -4.06 -1.51
N CYS A 83 8.50 -5.14 -2.28
CA CYS A 83 7.26 -5.47 -2.98
C CYS A 83 6.68 -6.79 -2.45
N VAL A 84 5.59 -6.70 -1.69
CA VAL A 84 4.91 -7.86 -1.09
C VAL A 84 4.46 -8.86 -2.15
N TRP A 85 3.99 -8.38 -3.31
CA TRP A 85 3.57 -9.25 -4.42
C TRP A 85 4.72 -10.10 -4.98
N ARG A 86 5.93 -9.52 -5.11
CA ARG A 86 7.11 -10.28 -5.56
C ARG A 86 7.51 -11.32 -4.53
N ARG A 87 7.49 -10.92 -3.25
CA ARG A 87 7.82 -11.82 -2.14
C ARG A 87 6.82 -12.98 -2.03
N PHE A 88 5.53 -12.70 -2.15
CA PHE A 88 4.49 -13.72 -2.18
C PHE A 88 4.73 -14.74 -3.28
N GLN A 89 5.04 -14.31 -4.51
CA GLN A 89 5.34 -15.23 -5.60
C GLN A 89 6.56 -16.09 -5.35
N ALA A 90 7.62 -15.52 -4.76
CA ALA A 90 8.80 -16.29 -4.40
C ALA A 90 8.44 -17.39 -3.38
N VAL A 91 7.66 -17.07 -2.35
CA VAL A 91 7.15 -18.04 -1.37
C VAL A 91 6.25 -19.09 -2.03
N ALA A 92 5.30 -18.67 -2.86
CA ALA A 92 4.38 -19.56 -3.56
C ALA A 92 5.14 -20.57 -4.45
N ARG A 93 6.16 -20.11 -5.19
CA ARG A 93 7.03 -20.99 -5.98
C ARG A 93 7.78 -21.99 -5.12
N ARG A 94 8.37 -21.55 -4.00
CA ARG A 94 9.09 -22.44 -3.06
C ARG A 94 8.18 -23.49 -2.41
N LYS A 95 6.92 -23.15 -2.15
CA LYS A 95 5.93 -24.05 -1.53
C LYS A 95 5.07 -24.83 -2.52
N GLY A 96 5.34 -24.73 -3.82
CA GLY A 96 4.58 -25.44 -4.85
C GLY A 96 3.13 -24.97 -5.01
N VAL A 97 2.79 -23.75 -4.56
CA VAL A 97 1.45 -23.18 -4.72
C VAL A 97 1.26 -22.76 -6.18
N ALA A 98 0.29 -23.39 -6.85
CA ALA A 98 -0.08 -23.04 -8.21
C ALA A 98 -0.68 -21.62 -8.27
N LEU A 99 -0.01 -20.74 -9.03
CA LEU A 99 -0.52 -19.42 -9.37
C LEU A 99 -0.96 -19.43 -10.84
N SER A 100 -2.14 -18.89 -11.11
CA SER A 100 -2.59 -18.68 -12.49
C SER A 100 -1.58 -17.79 -13.22
N ARG A 101 -1.18 -18.19 -14.43
CA ARG A 101 -0.33 -17.37 -15.30
C ARG A 101 -1.13 -16.38 -16.14
N ARG A 102 -2.46 -16.52 -16.16
CA ARG A 102 -3.36 -15.75 -17.05
C ARG A 102 -3.97 -14.54 -16.37
N GLU A 103 -4.03 -14.52 -15.04
CA GLU A 103 -4.70 -13.47 -14.27
C GLU A 103 -3.71 -12.71 -13.39
N PRO A 104 -3.80 -11.38 -13.31
CA PRO A 104 -3.02 -10.60 -12.36
C PRO A 104 -3.40 -11.00 -10.94
N LEU A 105 -2.42 -11.46 -10.16
CA LEU A 105 -2.65 -11.80 -8.76
C LEU A 105 -2.90 -10.52 -7.94
N ALA A 106 -4.12 -10.35 -7.45
CA ALA A 106 -4.54 -9.23 -6.62
C ALA A 106 -4.18 -9.44 -5.15
N LEU A 107 -4.35 -8.40 -4.33
CA LEU A 107 -4.10 -8.47 -2.89
C LEU A 107 -5.02 -9.49 -2.22
N ASN A 108 -6.33 -9.45 -2.52
CA ASN A 108 -7.31 -10.39 -1.97
C ASN A 108 -7.00 -11.85 -2.34
N ASP A 109 -6.47 -12.12 -3.53
CA ASP A 109 -6.03 -13.48 -3.89
C ASP A 109 -4.88 -13.96 -3.02
N CYS A 110 -3.92 -13.09 -2.72
CA CYS A 110 -2.81 -13.40 -1.81
C CYS A 110 -3.31 -13.69 -0.40
N LEU A 111 -4.25 -12.88 0.10
CA LEU A 111 -4.85 -13.05 1.43
C LEU A 111 -5.58 -14.39 1.53
N LEU A 112 -6.47 -14.68 0.57
CA LEU A 112 -7.25 -15.92 0.53
C LEU A 112 -6.35 -17.16 0.44
N LYS A 113 -5.29 -17.13 -0.39
CA LYS A 113 -4.33 -18.24 -0.51
C LYS A 113 -3.56 -18.53 0.78
N LEU A 114 -3.48 -17.58 1.71
CA LEU A 114 -2.89 -17.78 3.04
C LEU A 114 -3.92 -17.96 4.15
N GLY A 115 -5.19 -18.18 3.80
CA GLY A 115 -6.28 -18.37 4.78
C GLY A 115 -6.61 -17.11 5.57
N MET A 116 -6.35 -15.93 5.00
CA MET A 116 -6.66 -14.63 5.60
C MET A 116 -7.98 -14.10 5.02
N SER A 117 -8.74 -13.35 5.81
CA SER A 117 -9.95 -12.67 5.34
C SER A 117 -9.61 -11.70 4.21
N PRO A 118 -10.37 -11.70 3.10
CA PRO A 118 -10.23 -10.69 2.07
C PRO A 118 -10.68 -9.32 2.59
N LEU A 119 -10.25 -8.27 1.91
CA LEU A 119 -10.73 -6.91 2.15
C LEU A 119 -12.10 -6.72 1.50
N ASP A 120 -12.97 -6.01 2.20
CA ASP A 120 -14.29 -5.52 1.76
C ASP A 120 -14.28 -4.03 1.40
N SER A 121 -13.17 -3.34 1.63
CA SER A 121 -12.99 -1.91 1.39
C SER A 121 -11.74 -1.61 0.56
N GLU A 122 -11.87 -0.63 -0.34
CA GLU A 122 -10.77 -0.07 -1.13
C GLU A 122 -9.98 1.03 -0.39
N ASP A 123 -10.34 1.32 0.87
CA ASP A 123 -9.68 2.32 1.72
C ASP A 123 -8.16 2.07 1.82
N ALA A 124 -7.37 3.13 1.62
CA ALA A 124 -5.92 3.05 1.60
C ALA A 124 -5.32 2.54 2.93
N ALA A 125 -5.90 2.90 4.07
CA ALA A 125 -5.41 2.44 5.38
C ALA A 125 -5.74 0.98 5.63
N VAL A 126 -6.96 0.54 5.27
CA VAL A 126 -7.35 -0.88 5.30
C VAL A 126 -6.42 -1.72 4.42
N ARG A 127 -6.13 -1.25 3.19
CA ARG A 127 -5.17 -1.90 2.29
C ARG A 127 -3.77 -1.93 2.87
N ALA A 128 -3.26 -0.83 3.43
CA ALA A 128 -1.93 -0.77 4.03
C ALA A 128 -1.79 -1.73 5.23
N LEU A 129 -2.82 -1.83 6.08
CA LEU A 129 -2.89 -2.79 7.20
C LEU A 129 -2.85 -4.24 6.70
N ALA A 130 -3.60 -4.55 5.65
CA ALA A 130 -3.59 -5.88 5.04
C ALA A 130 -2.24 -6.23 4.40
N ILE A 131 -1.60 -5.27 3.72
CA ILE A 131 -0.25 -5.43 3.15
C ILE A 131 0.76 -5.72 4.26
N ARG A 132 0.73 -4.98 5.37
CA ARG A 132 1.57 -5.25 6.55
C ARG A 132 1.31 -6.66 7.10
N ARG A 133 0.05 -7.04 7.29
CA ARG A 133 -0.32 -8.37 7.81
C ARG A 133 0.17 -9.48 6.89
N LEU A 134 0.02 -9.31 5.59
CA LEU A 134 0.51 -10.23 4.56
C LEU A 134 2.05 -10.34 4.61
N TRP A 135 2.75 -9.20 4.68
CA TRP A 135 4.22 -9.17 4.81
C TRP A 135 4.70 -9.96 6.03
N ARG A 136 4.13 -9.68 7.21
CA ARG A 136 4.46 -10.41 8.45
C ARG A 136 4.13 -11.90 8.36
N LYS A 137 3.04 -12.27 7.69
CA LYS A 137 2.69 -13.68 7.47
C LYS A 137 3.74 -14.37 6.59
N LEU A 138 4.24 -13.70 5.56
CA LEU A 138 5.29 -14.20 4.68
C LEU A 138 6.66 -14.29 5.36
N ASP A 139 6.98 -13.39 6.31
CA ASP A 139 8.18 -13.49 7.16
C ASP A 139 8.22 -14.80 7.94
N ASN A 140 7.06 -15.32 8.35
CA ASN A 140 6.93 -16.53 9.15
C ASN A 140 6.82 -17.82 8.31
N ILE A 141 7.01 -17.73 6.99
CA ILE A 141 6.96 -18.90 6.08
C ILE A 141 8.38 -19.17 5.59
N ASP A 142 9.01 -20.19 6.18
CA ASP A 142 10.35 -20.67 5.83
C ASP A 142 10.48 -21.08 4.36
#